data_AF-A0A2Z2M664-F1
#
_entry.id   AF-A0A2Z2M664-F1
#
_cell.length_a   1.000
_cell.length_b   1.000
_cell.length_c   1.000
_cell.angle_alpha   90.00
_cell.angle_beta   90.00
_cell.angle_gamma   90.00
#
_symmetry.space_group_name_H-M   'P 1'
#
loop_
_entity.id
_entity.type
_entity.pdbx_description
1 polymer ?
#
loop_
_entity_poly.entity_id
_entity_poly.type
_entity_poly.pdbx_seq_one_letter_code
_entity_poly.pdbx_strand_id
1 'polypeptide(L)'
;MFFKPFISCTFRCPKIKVKTLTKQIIELSSELGLQAVPEYRTPDGTRIDIAILNGEEKLLAIELEASFKWFPQRLLYDVVKAYRAGFTELWVVSNFNSKPGWVKNYSTEIGVETRIVKENEVLEELTTRLLQQTKKKEGHYLDFLGANVRV
;
A
#
# COMPACT_ATOMS: atom_id res chain seq x y z
N MET A 1 3.67 31.42 34.97
CA MET A 1 4.03 30.76 33.70
C MET A 1 4.62 29.40 34.03
N PHE A 2 3.88 28.31 33.78
CA PHE A 2 4.39 26.95 33.96
C PHE A 2 4.91 26.44 32.62
N PHE A 3 6.24 26.36 32.48
CA PHE A 3 6.87 25.59 31.41
C PHE A 3 6.57 24.10 31.66
N LYS A 4 5.71 23.49 30.83
CA LYS A 4 5.63 22.03 30.79
C LYS A 4 6.90 21.51 30.10
N PRO A 5 7.63 20.56 30.70
CA PRO A 5 8.77 19.96 30.02
C PRO A 5 8.28 19.24 28.76
N PHE A 6 8.99 19.44 27.65
CA PHE A 6 8.87 18.59 26.47
C PHE A 6 9.13 17.16 26.91
N ILE A 7 8.07 16.36 27.05
CA ILE A 7 8.20 14.92 27.22
C ILE A 7 8.81 14.42 25.91
N SER A 8 10.13 14.19 25.93
CA SER A 8 10.79 13.46 24.85
C SER A 8 10.10 12.11 24.76
N CYS A 9 9.39 11.86 23.66
CA CYS A 9 8.78 10.58 23.38
C CYS A 9 9.90 9.53 23.24
N THR A 10 10.26 8.89 24.34
CA THR A 10 11.21 7.76 24.39
C THR A 10 10.50 6.43 24.18
N PHE A 11 9.35 6.42 23.51
CA PHE A 11 8.86 5.18 22.90
C PHE A 11 9.75 4.89 21.70
N ARG A 12 10.73 3.99 21.90
CA ARG A 12 11.49 3.36 20.82
C ARG A 12 10.50 2.54 19.99
N CYS A 13 9.79 3.19 19.06
CA CYS A 13 8.95 2.49 18.10
C CYS A 13 9.83 1.46 17.37
N PRO A 14 9.41 0.20 17.27
CA PRO A 14 10.17 -0.81 16.55
C PRO A 14 10.37 -0.33 15.10
N LYS A 15 11.63 -0.26 14.67
CA LYS A 15 11.95 0.03 13.28
C LYS A 15 11.41 -1.09 12.40
N ILE A 16 10.77 -0.71 11.30
CA ILE A 16 10.30 -1.67 10.30
C ILE A 16 11.49 -2.37 9.68
N LYS A 17 11.42 -3.69 9.54
CA LYS A 17 12.42 -4.52 8.85
C LYS A 17 12.21 -4.45 7.34
N VAL A 18 12.41 -3.27 6.76
CA VAL A 18 12.15 -2.95 5.33
C VAL A 18 12.65 -4.04 4.38
N LYS A 19 13.92 -4.46 4.51
CA LYS A 19 14.52 -5.49 3.62
C LYS A 19 13.84 -6.85 3.75
N THR A 20 13.56 -7.29 4.97
CA THR A 20 12.89 -8.58 5.22
C THR A 20 11.47 -8.53 4.70
N LEU A 21 10.74 -7.47 5.01
CA LEU A 21 9.36 -7.31 4.60
C LEU A 21 9.21 -7.23 3.08
N THR A 22 10.11 -6.51 2.40
CA THR A 22 10.13 -6.45 0.94
C THR A 22 10.26 -7.84 0.32
N LYS A 23 11.17 -8.68 0.84
CA LYS A 23 11.33 -10.05 0.35
C LYS A 23 10.07 -10.89 0.54
N GLN A 24 9.45 -10.80 1.73
CA GLN A 24 8.24 -11.55 2.04
C GLN A 24 7.06 -11.14 1.16
N ILE A 25 6.90 -9.84 0.88
CA ILE A 25 5.87 -9.33 -0.04
C ILE A 25 6.10 -9.84 -1.46
N ILE A 26 7.36 -9.88 -1.92
CA ILE A 26 7.70 -10.39 -3.26
C ILE A 26 7.39 -11.88 -3.37
N GLU A 27 7.81 -12.66 -2.38
CA GLU A 27 7.57 -14.10 -2.31
C GLU A 27 6.07 -14.42 -2.30
N LEU A 28 5.30 -13.78 -1.41
CA LEU A 28 3.85 -13.91 -1.34
C LEU A 28 3.16 -13.55 -2.67
N SER A 29 3.58 -12.46 -3.30
CA SER A 29 2.99 -12.05 -4.59
C SER A 29 3.29 -13.07 -5.68
N SER A 30 4.52 -13.59 -5.72
CA SER A 30 4.93 -14.60 -6.69
C SER A 30 4.17 -15.92 -6.52
N GLU A 31 3.91 -16.36 -5.28
CA GLU A 31 3.12 -17.56 -4.99
C GLU A 31 1.68 -17.44 -5.52
N LEU A 32 1.15 -16.22 -5.58
CA LEU A 32 -0.18 -15.91 -6.09
C LEU A 32 -0.20 -15.61 -7.61
N GLY A 33 0.92 -15.79 -8.31
CA GLY A 33 1.04 -15.50 -9.74
C GLY A 33 1.03 -14.01 -10.09
N LEU A 34 1.33 -13.14 -9.11
CA LEU A 34 1.41 -11.69 -9.27
C LEU A 34 2.87 -11.25 -9.34
N GLN A 35 3.11 -10.11 -9.97
CA GLN A 35 4.44 -9.52 -10.06
C GLN A 35 4.60 -8.40 -9.02
N ALA A 36 5.49 -8.59 -8.05
CA ALA A 36 5.92 -7.52 -7.16
C ALA A 36 7.25 -6.93 -7.61
N VAL A 37 7.27 -5.63 -7.92
CA VAL A 37 8.45 -4.88 -8.36
C VAL A 37 8.93 -3.99 -7.22
N PRO A 38 10.07 -4.31 -6.57
CA PRO A 38 10.68 -3.41 -5.59
C PRO A 38 11.31 -2.19 -6.27
N GLU A 39 11.36 -1.07 -5.56
CA GLU A 39 11.89 0.21 -6.04
C GLU A 39 11.30 0.65 -7.39
N TYR A 40 10.01 0.43 -7.58
CA TYR A 40 9.30 0.75 -8.81
C TYR A 40 9.46 2.24 -9.15
N ARG A 41 10.01 2.51 -10.34
CA ARG A 41 10.19 3.86 -10.87
C ARG A 41 9.01 4.25 -11.73
N THR A 42 8.37 5.35 -11.37
CA THR A 42 7.28 5.96 -12.12
C THR A 42 7.82 6.71 -13.34
N PRO A 43 6.99 7.02 -14.35
CA PRO A 43 7.43 7.77 -15.54
C PRO A 43 8.04 9.15 -15.23
N ASP A 44 7.64 9.77 -14.13
CA ASP A 44 8.20 11.04 -13.65
C ASP A 44 9.45 10.88 -12.76
N GLY A 45 10.00 9.66 -12.66
CA GLY A 45 11.25 9.35 -11.95
C GLY A 45 11.09 9.10 -10.44
N THR A 46 9.88 9.21 -9.92
CA THR A 46 9.58 8.96 -8.50
C THR A 46 9.68 7.47 -8.17
N ARG A 47 10.07 7.14 -6.93
CA ARG A 47 10.16 5.75 -6.46
C ARG A 47 8.98 5.39 -5.57
N ILE A 48 8.28 4.32 -5.92
CA ILE A 48 7.38 3.57 -5.04
C ILE A 48 8.18 2.39 -4.46
N ASP A 49 8.08 2.14 -3.16
CA ASP A 49 8.91 1.10 -2.53
C ASP A 49 8.61 -0.30 -3.08
N ILE A 50 7.33 -0.65 -3.24
CA ILE A 50 6.90 -1.90 -3.90
C ILE A 50 5.64 -1.64 -4.71
N ALA A 51 5.63 -2.08 -5.96
CA ALA A 51 4.44 -2.13 -6.81
C ALA A 51 4.00 -3.58 -7.02
N ILE A 52 2.73 -3.90 -6.75
CA ILE A 52 2.13 -5.20 -7.07
C ILE A 52 1.30 -5.07 -8.33
N LEU A 53 1.61 -5.90 -9.32
CA LEU A 53 1.08 -5.87 -10.67
C LEU A 53 0.47 -7.23 -11.05
N ASN A 54 -0.52 -7.19 -11.94
CA ASN A 54 -1.06 -8.35 -12.62
C ASN A 54 -1.01 -8.12 -14.13
N GLY A 55 0.10 -8.51 -14.76
CA GLY A 55 0.42 -8.07 -16.12
C GLY A 55 0.60 -6.55 -16.15
N GLU A 56 -0.20 -5.85 -16.96
CA GLU A 56 -0.18 -4.38 -17.04
C GLU A 56 -1.02 -3.69 -15.97
N GLU A 57 -1.87 -4.45 -15.26
CA GLU A 57 -2.77 -3.92 -14.23
C GLU A 57 -2.00 -3.57 -12.95
N LYS A 58 -2.20 -2.35 -12.46
CA LYS A 58 -1.57 -1.81 -11.25
C LYS A 58 -2.48 -2.01 -10.05
N LEU A 59 -2.25 -3.11 -9.31
CA LEU A 59 -3.15 -3.51 -8.23
C LEU A 59 -2.95 -2.70 -6.95
N LEU A 60 -1.69 -2.56 -6.51
CA LEU A 60 -1.39 -1.98 -5.21
C LEU A 60 0.01 -1.34 -5.19
N ALA A 61 0.09 -0.10 -4.70
CA ALA A 61 1.35 0.53 -4.32
C ALA A 61 1.57 0.37 -2.80
N ILE A 62 2.81 0.09 -2.39
CA ILE A 62 3.19 -0.04 -0.99
C ILE A 62 4.37 0.87 -0.68
N GLU A 63 4.25 1.64 0.40
CA GLU A 63 5.32 2.46 0.99
C GLU A 63 5.70 1.95 2.37
N LEU A 64 7.00 1.79 2.62
CA LEU A 64 7.54 1.25 3.87
C LEU A 64 8.10 2.39 4.73
N GLU A 65 7.23 3.03 5.50
CA GLU A 65 7.55 4.26 6.24
C GLU A 65 8.16 3.98 7.62
N ALA A 66 9.50 4.01 7.65
CA ALA A 66 10.31 3.80 8.86
C ALA A 66 10.49 5.06 9.74
N SER A 67 9.91 6.21 9.36
CA SER A 67 10.00 7.48 10.11
C SER A 67 8.65 8.19 10.23
N PHE A 68 8.42 8.85 11.37
CA PHE A 68 7.20 9.61 11.66
C PHE A 68 7.28 11.10 11.37
N LYS A 69 8.46 11.62 11.02
CA LYS A 69 8.64 13.07 10.83
C LYS A 69 7.76 13.53 9.66
N TRP A 70 6.82 14.43 9.97
CA TRP A 70 5.97 15.14 9.00
C TRP A 70 5.02 14.20 8.27
N PHE A 71 4.44 13.26 9.02
CA PHE A 71 3.62 12.18 8.48
C PHE A 71 2.50 12.64 7.54
N PRO A 72 1.69 13.70 7.83
CA PRO A 72 0.67 14.13 6.87
C PRO A 72 1.25 14.61 5.54
N GLN A 73 2.35 15.36 5.55
CA GLN A 73 3.02 15.82 4.32
C GLN A 73 3.61 14.65 3.54
N ARG A 74 4.19 13.68 4.26
CA ARG A 74 4.75 12.47 3.65
C ARG A 74 3.66 11.60 3.03
N LEU A 75 2.58 11.35 3.76
CA LEU A 75 1.42 10.62 3.29
C LEU A 75 0.80 11.29 2.05
N LEU A 76 0.67 12.63 2.04
CA LEU A 76 0.17 13.36 0.89
C LEU A 76 1.07 13.14 -0.34
N TYR A 77 2.38 13.19 -0.14
CA TYR A 77 3.35 12.93 -1.21
C TYR A 77 3.19 11.51 -1.78
N ASP A 78 3.07 10.50 -0.92
CA ASP A 78 2.91 9.12 -1.34
C ASP A 78 1.57 8.87 -2.06
N VAL A 79 0.49 9.49 -1.59
CA VAL A 79 -0.83 9.49 -2.24
C VAL A 79 -0.74 10.07 -3.67
N VAL A 80 -0.14 11.26 -3.82
CA VAL A 80 -0.01 11.91 -5.14
C VAL A 80 0.90 11.10 -6.06
N LYS A 81 1.96 10.50 -5.53
CA LYS A 81 2.86 9.60 -6.25
C LYS A 81 2.13 8.37 -6.78
N ALA A 82 1.36 7.68 -5.93
CA ALA A 82 0.57 6.52 -6.32
C ALA A 82 -0.47 6.88 -7.39
N TYR A 83 -1.19 8.00 -7.19
CA TYR A 83 -2.17 8.51 -8.15
C TYR A 83 -1.55 8.76 -9.53
N ARG A 84 -0.44 9.53 -9.60
CA ARG A 84 0.26 9.84 -10.86
C ARG A 84 0.84 8.60 -11.54
N ALA A 85 1.21 7.60 -10.74
CA ALA A 85 1.66 6.32 -11.23
C ALA A 85 0.51 5.43 -11.72
N GLY A 86 -0.76 5.83 -11.55
CA GLY A 86 -1.94 5.10 -12.01
C GLY A 86 -2.37 3.97 -11.06
N PHE A 87 -1.98 4.01 -9.79
CA PHE A 87 -2.51 3.10 -8.77
C PHE A 87 -3.76 3.70 -8.15
N THR A 88 -4.79 2.86 -7.94
CA THR A 88 -6.03 3.24 -7.24
C THR A 88 -5.99 2.89 -5.76
N GLU A 89 -4.97 2.16 -5.32
CA GLU A 89 -4.80 1.76 -3.93
C GLU A 89 -3.35 1.94 -3.47
N LEU A 90 -3.20 2.50 -2.26
CA LEU A 90 -1.93 2.75 -1.60
C LEU A 90 -1.95 2.20 -0.17
N TRP A 91 -0.99 1.35 0.16
CA TRP A 91 -0.73 0.92 1.52
C TRP A 91 0.53 1.57 2.05
N VAL A 92 0.43 2.23 3.20
CA VAL A 92 1.56 2.78 3.94
C VAL A 92 1.81 1.90 5.16
N VAL A 93 2.88 1.11 5.12
CA VAL A 93 3.26 0.25 6.23
C VAL A 93 4.04 1.09 7.23
N SER A 94 3.48 1.26 8.43
CA SER A 94 4.09 2.09 9.45
C SER A 94 3.76 1.63 10.87
N ASN A 95 4.79 1.44 11.71
CA ASN A 95 4.58 1.13 13.12
C ASN A 95 4.12 2.34 13.95
N PHE A 96 4.17 3.55 13.38
CA PHE A 96 3.74 4.77 14.08
C PHE A 96 2.22 4.88 14.17
N ASN A 97 1.73 5.42 15.28
CA ASN A 97 0.31 5.73 15.48
C ASN A 97 0.00 7.12 14.92
N SER A 98 0.08 7.22 13.59
CA SER A 98 -0.16 8.46 12.86
C SER A 98 -1.63 8.63 12.51
N LYS A 99 -2.18 9.82 12.70
CA LYS A 99 -3.48 10.17 12.13
C LYS A 99 -3.25 10.78 10.73
N PRO A 100 -3.90 10.26 9.67
CA PRO A 100 -3.76 10.81 8.33
C PRO A 100 -4.37 12.21 8.18
N GLY A 101 -5.30 12.60 9.05
CA GLY A 101 -5.95 13.91 9.00
C GLY A 101 -6.74 14.11 7.70
N TRP A 102 -6.70 15.33 7.15
CA TRP A 102 -7.39 15.69 5.91
C TRP A 102 -6.90 14.91 4.68
N VAL A 103 -5.67 14.37 4.73
CA VAL A 103 -5.05 13.65 3.61
C VAL A 103 -5.85 12.40 3.22
N LYS A 104 -6.51 11.74 4.18
CA LYS A 104 -7.36 10.58 3.89
C LYS A 104 -8.59 10.93 3.05
N ASN A 105 -9.19 12.09 3.28
CA ASN A 105 -10.33 12.54 2.50
C ASN A 105 -9.87 12.92 1.10
N TYR A 106 -8.78 13.68 1.02
CA TYR A 106 -8.15 14.06 -0.24
C TYR A 106 -7.74 12.86 -1.09
N SER A 107 -7.17 11.81 -0.49
CA SER A 107 -6.78 10.60 -1.24
C SER A 107 -7.99 9.95 -1.91
N THR A 108 -9.10 9.84 -1.19
CA THR A 108 -10.36 9.30 -1.72
C THR A 108 -10.92 10.19 -2.84
N GLU A 109 -10.90 11.52 -2.66
CA GLU A 109 -11.37 12.49 -3.67
C GLU A 109 -10.63 12.34 -5.00
N ILE A 110 -9.33 12.05 -4.97
CA ILE A 110 -8.53 11.83 -6.19
C ILE A 110 -8.54 10.37 -6.67
N GLY A 111 -9.33 9.48 -6.05
CA GLY A 111 -9.47 8.09 -6.49
C GLY A 111 -8.37 7.13 -6.00
N VAL A 112 -7.68 7.45 -4.90
CA VAL A 112 -6.71 6.57 -4.25
C VAL A 112 -7.22 6.15 -2.87
N GLU A 113 -7.61 4.88 -2.75
CA GLU A 113 -7.88 4.27 -1.45
C GLU A 113 -6.57 4.11 -0.68
N THR A 114 -6.47 4.78 0.47
CA THR A 114 -5.24 4.77 1.27
C THR A 114 -5.45 4.06 2.61
N ARG A 115 -4.58 3.08 2.89
CA ARG A 115 -4.55 2.32 4.14
C ARG A 115 -3.21 2.50 4.83
N ILE A 116 -3.24 2.64 6.16
CA ILE A 116 -2.05 2.64 7.00
C ILE A 116 -2.07 1.35 7.80
N VAL A 117 -1.07 0.48 7.60
CA VAL A 117 -1.04 -0.88 8.13
C VAL A 117 0.19 -1.06 9.01
N LYS A 118 0.10 -1.86 10.08
CA LYS A 118 1.27 -2.18 10.92
C LYS A 118 2.15 -3.23 10.26
N GLU A 119 3.45 -3.21 10.58
CA GLU A 119 4.41 -4.20 10.06
C GLU A 119 4.01 -5.64 10.43
N ASN A 120 3.45 -5.87 11.62
CA ASN A 120 3.05 -7.19 12.08
C ASN A 120 1.73 -7.69 11.47
N GLU A 121 0.95 -6.81 10.82
CA GLU A 121 -0.37 -7.12 10.26
C GLU A 121 -0.33 -7.21 8.73
N VAL A 122 0.63 -6.53 8.10
CA VAL A 122 0.65 -6.33 6.65
C VAL A 122 0.64 -7.62 5.84
N LEU A 123 1.34 -8.68 6.26
CA LEU A 123 1.39 -9.92 5.47
C LEU A 123 0.06 -10.66 5.48
N GLU A 124 -0.63 -10.68 6.61
CA GLU A 124 -1.95 -11.31 6.74
C GLU A 124 -3.01 -10.53 5.95
N GLU A 125 -3.04 -9.21 6.12
CA GLU A 125 -3.95 -8.35 5.38
C GLU A 125 -3.68 -8.44 3.87
N LEU A 126 -2.41 -8.41 3.45
CA LEU A 126 -2.02 -8.47 2.05
C LEU A 126 -2.46 -9.80 1.43
N THR A 127 -2.25 -10.92 2.12
CA THR A 127 -2.68 -12.25 1.66
C THR A 127 -4.19 -12.24 1.38
N THR A 128 -4.99 -11.73 2.33
CA THR A 128 -6.45 -11.66 2.19
C THR A 128 -6.86 -10.77 1.02
N ARG A 129 -6.24 -9.58 0.92
CA ARG A 129 -6.51 -8.59 -0.13
C ARG A 129 -6.16 -9.10 -1.53
N LEU A 130 -5.07 -9.85 -1.69
CA LEU A 130 -4.66 -10.41 -2.97
C LEU A 130 -5.50 -11.63 -3.37
N LEU A 131 -5.87 -12.50 -2.43
CA LEU A 131 -6.80 -13.62 -2.68
C LEU A 131 -8.20 -13.15 -3.10
N GLN A 132 -8.67 -12.01 -2.60
CA GLN A 132 -9.94 -11.43 -3.07
C GLN A 132 -9.86 -10.98 -4.53
N GLN A 133 -8.70 -10.52 -5.01
CA GLN A 133 -8.52 -10.13 -6.41
C GLN A 133 -8.51 -11.32 -7.35
N THR A 134 -7.81 -12.39 -6.97
CA THR A 134 -7.78 -13.62 -7.79
C THR A 134 -9.19 -14.19 -7.94
N LYS A 135 -9.94 -14.28 -6.84
CA LYS A 135 -11.34 -14.74 -6.85
C LYS A 135 -12.29 -13.83 -7.64
N LYS A 136 -12.15 -12.51 -7.55
CA LYS A 136 -12.97 -11.56 -8.32
C LYS A 136 -12.81 -11.78 -9.83
N LYS A 137 -11.61 -12.13 -10.28
CA LYS A 137 -11.33 -12.46 -11.69
C LYS A 137 -11.95 -13.79 -12.13
N GLU A 138 -11.86 -14.83 -11.29
CA GLU A 138 -12.47 -16.13 -11.58
C GLU A 138 -14.00 -16.04 -11.69
N GLY A 139 -14.64 -15.28 -10.79
CA GLY A 139 -16.07 -15.00 -10.86
C GLY A 139 -16.46 -14.29 -12.16
N HIS A 140 -15.71 -13.25 -12.55
CA HIS A 140 -15.95 -12.53 -13.81
C HIS A 140 -15.75 -13.40 -15.06
N TYR A 141 -14.83 -14.37 -15.01
CA TYR A 141 -14.62 -15.32 -16.12
C TYR A 141 -15.78 -16.31 -16.25
N LEU A 142 -16.32 -16.80 -15.13
CA LEU A 142 -17.50 -17.67 -15.11
C LEU A 142 -18.77 -16.94 -15.59
N ASP A 143 -18.93 -15.66 -15.24
CA ASP A 143 -20.03 -14.82 -15.75
C ASP A 143 -19.91 -14.60 -17.28
N PHE A 144 -18.69 -14.45 -17.79
CA PHE A 144 -18.44 -14.28 -19.23
C PHE A 144 -18.71 -15.57 -20.03
N LEU A 145 -18.40 -16.75 -19.47
CA LEU A 145 -18.73 -18.04 -20.08
C LEU A 145 -20.23 -18.36 -19.97
N GLY A 146 -20.88 -17.99 -18.85
CA GLY A 146 -22.32 -18.13 -18.67
C GLY A 146 -23.16 -17.24 -19.59
N ALA A 147 -22.61 -16.11 -20.04
CA ALA A 147 -23.25 -15.22 -21.02
C ALA A 147 -23.16 -15.72 -22.47
N ASN A 148 -22.22 -16.62 -22.79
CA ASN A 148 -22.02 -17.17 -24.14
C ASN A 148 -22.66 -18.55 -24.37
N VAL A 149 -23.43 -19.07 -23.41
CA VAL A 149 -24.27 -20.29 -23.58
C VAL A 149 -25.74 -19.90 -23.57
N ARG A 150 -26.12 -19.01 -24.49
CA ARG A 150 -27.49 -18.85 -24.99
C ARG A 150 -27.42 -18.48 -26.48
N VAL A 151 -27.22 -19.49 -27.34
CA VAL A 151 -28.14 -20.02 -28.38
C VAL A 151 -27.36 -21.09 -29.14
#